data_AF-A0A397GPK1-F1
#
_entry.id   AF-A0A397GPK1-F1
#
_cell.length_a   1.000
_cell.length_b   1.000
_cell.length_c   1.000
_cell.angle_alpha   90.00
_cell.angle_beta   90.00
_cell.angle_gamma   90.00
#
_symmetry.space_group_name_H-M   'P 1'
#
loop_
_entity.id
_entity.type
_entity.pdbx_description
1 polymer ?
#
loop_
_entity_poly.entity_id
_entity_poly.type
_entity_poly.pdbx_seq_one_letter_code
_entity_poly.pdbx_strand_id
1 'polypeptide(L)'
;MSSDEICLECNQEYTDTSWKWCKPCNSKHLQNDFNNWTSGNDRIDKFIQDAQLNANDCDELIEWIPYDRFKDVKPIGKGGFGTIHYARWIDGFIGKWDIENQQWERVRNWEGEVEVEVALKKFDNFVNFSDILNEMKIHFKTNNILGSIRFYGITQDPETHSYMMVLEYAKDGNLREYLKINFNNINWEQKLLNLFNLSINLMRIHELDIVHQDFHPGNILSSNFKGNLRISDFGLSKLIGANPNNPEKKNIVGVLPYIAPEVLSGDEEYTKASDVQSGPKKTGIFLFHKNFCRTSN
;
A
#
# COMPACT_ATOMS: atom_id res chain seq x y z
N MET A 1 -28.21 11.55 22.04
CA MET A 1 -26.97 10.97 21.51
C MET A 1 -26.93 9.54 22.00
N SER A 2 -26.74 8.57 21.11
CA SER A 2 -26.70 7.15 21.51
C SER A 2 -25.45 6.92 22.35
N SER A 3 -25.52 6.05 23.37
CA SER A 3 -24.34 5.65 24.15
C SER A 3 -23.25 4.98 23.29
N ASP A 4 -23.59 4.57 22.06
CA ASP A 4 -22.69 3.86 21.16
C ASP A 4 -21.73 4.77 20.38
N GLU A 5 -21.93 6.09 20.40
CA GLU A 5 -21.12 7.06 19.65
C GLU A 5 -20.07 7.78 20.50
N ILE A 6 -20.09 7.57 21.82
CA ILE A 6 -19.26 8.28 22.79
C ILE A 6 -18.19 7.36 23.39
N CYS A 7 -16.95 7.85 23.44
CA CYS A 7 -15.84 7.21 24.12
C CYS A 7 -16.06 7.15 25.63
N LEU A 8 -15.99 5.95 26.19
CA LEU A 8 -16.23 5.71 27.62
C LEU A 8 -15.07 6.22 28.51
N GLU A 9 -13.89 6.48 27.95
CA GLU A 9 -12.73 6.98 28.71
C GLU A 9 -12.72 8.50 28.87
N CYS A 10 -13.16 9.25 27.84
CA CYS A 10 -13.04 10.71 27.81
C CYS A 10 -14.34 11.47 27.54
N ASN A 11 -15.46 10.76 27.32
CA ASN A 11 -16.77 11.31 26.98
C ASN A 11 -16.81 12.20 25.71
N GLN A 12 -15.86 12.02 24.78
CA GLN A 12 -15.88 12.63 23.46
C GLN A 12 -16.45 11.66 22.42
N GLU A 13 -16.92 12.17 21.28
CA GLU A 13 -17.34 11.33 20.16
C GLU A 13 -16.15 10.50 19.62
N TYR A 14 -16.42 9.26 19.21
CA TYR A 14 -15.41 8.46 18.51
C TYR A 14 -15.04 9.09 17.17
N THR A 15 -13.76 9.01 16.82
CA THR A 15 -13.26 9.44 15.50
C THR A 15 -13.69 8.47 14.40
N ASP A 16 -13.71 7.17 14.70
CA ASP A 16 -14.40 6.14 13.92
C ASP A 16 -15.35 5.36 14.81
N THR A 17 -16.64 5.41 14.49
CA THR A 17 -17.69 4.70 15.24
C THR A 17 -17.74 3.20 14.92
N SER A 18 -17.20 2.78 13.77
CA SER A 18 -17.21 1.37 13.33
C SER A 18 -16.35 0.50 14.25
N TRP A 19 -15.15 0.97 14.57
CA TRP A 19 -14.22 0.29 15.47
C TRP A 19 -14.15 0.92 16.87
N LYS A 20 -14.99 1.92 17.16
CA LYS A 20 -14.96 2.70 18.41
C LYS A 20 -13.57 3.28 18.67
N TRP A 21 -12.96 3.83 17.61
CA TRP A 21 -11.64 4.46 17.69
C TRP A 21 -11.76 5.87 18.26
N CYS A 22 -11.15 6.14 19.41
CA CYS A 22 -11.09 7.48 19.99
C CYS A 22 -9.65 8.00 19.86
N LYS A 23 -9.41 8.93 18.92
CA LYS A 23 -8.07 9.43 18.65
C LYS A 23 -7.34 9.96 19.91
N PRO A 24 -7.92 10.86 20.73
CA PRO A 24 -7.23 11.33 21.94
C PRO A 24 -6.84 10.23 22.93
N CYS A 25 -7.71 9.24 23.14
CA CYS A 25 -7.44 8.12 24.06
C CYS A 25 -6.41 7.15 23.48
N ASN A 26 -6.61 6.71 22.23
CA ASN A 26 -5.74 5.76 21.57
C ASN A 26 -4.33 6.33 21.35
N SER A 27 -4.21 7.61 20.96
CA SER A 27 -2.89 8.27 20.87
C SER A 27 -2.16 8.28 22.22
N LYS A 28 -2.88 8.46 23.34
CA LYS A 28 -2.30 8.41 24.69
C LYS A 28 -1.87 7.00 25.08
N HIS A 29 -2.69 5.98 24.78
CA HIS A 29 -2.34 4.58 25.01
C HIS A 29 -1.10 4.17 24.21
N LEU A 30 -1.06 4.51 22.91
CA LEU A 30 0.09 4.27 22.04
C LEU A 30 1.35 4.98 22.55
N GLN A 31 1.22 6.24 23.01
CA GLN A 31 2.35 6.99 23.58
C GLN A 31 2.98 6.28 24.79
N ASN A 32 2.19 5.61 25.62
CA ASN A 32 2.71 4.84 26.75
C ASN A 32 3.53 3.61 26.30
N ASP A 33 3.25 3.08 25.10
CA ASP A 33 3.93 1.93 24.52
C ASP A 33 5.23 2.30 23.78
N PHE A 34 5.55 3.58 23.58
CA PHE A 34 6.74 4.00 22.81
C PHE A 34 8.06 3.52 23.41
N ASN A 35 8.12 3.28 24.73
CA ASN A 35 9.32 2.74 25.38
C ASN A 35 9.40 1.20 25.31
N ASN A 36 8.32 0.52 24.90
CA ASN A 36 8.25 -0.94 24.83
C ASN A 36 8.85 -1.49 23.54
N TRP A 37 9.10 -0.63 22.54
CA TRP A 37 9.72 -1.00 21.27
C TRP A 37 10.58 0.13 20.71
N THR A 38 11.58 -0.22 19.91
CA THR A 38 12.34 0.71 19.07
C THR A 38 12.90 -0.07 17.89
N SER A 39 12.97 0.57 16.73
CA SER A 39 13.63 0.03 15.54
C SER A 39 15.16 0.17 15.61
N GLY A 40 15.69 0.95 16.56
CA GLY A 40 17.08 1.38 16.58
C GLY A 40 17.41 2.48 15.58
N ASN A 41 16.40 3.10 14.96
CA ASN A 41 16.56 4.22 14.03
C ASN A 41 15.56 5.33 14.31
N ASP A 42 16.06 6.46 14.82
CA ASP A 42 15.26 7.62 15.20
C ASP A 42 14.32 8.14 14.09
N ARG A 43 14.70 8.01 12.81
CA ARG A 43 13.86 8.46 11.68
C ARG A 43 12.67 7.53 11.47
N ILE A 44 12.86 6.22 11.66
CA ILE A 44 11.78 5.22 11.56
C ILE A 44 10.89 5.30 12.79
N ASP A 45 11.48 5.35 13.98
CA ASP A 45 10.74 5.46 15.24
C ASP A 45 9.87 6.71 15.23
N LYS A 46 10.43 7.85 14.86
CA LYS A 46 9.67 9.09 14.71
C LYS A 46 8.55 8.95 13.67
N PHE A 47 8.81 8.33 12.53
CA PHE A 47 7.79 8.13 11.50
C PHE A 47 6.61 7.28 12.00
N ILE A 48 6.89 6.17 12.69
CA ILE A 48 5.87 5.30 13.28
C ILE A 48 5.11 6.03 14.40
N GLN A 49 5.81 6.71 15.30
CA GLN A 49 5.19 7.48 16.39
C GLN A 49 4.30 8.61 15.86
N ASP A 50 4.78 9.37 14.87
CA ASP A 50 4.00 10.45 14.23
C ASP A 50 2.73 9.88 13.58
N ALA A 51 2.81 8.72 12.91
CA ALA A 51 1.65 8.04 12.36
C ALA A 51 0.65 7.61 13.46
N GLN A 52 1.16 6.96 14.51
CA GLN A 52 0.37 6.45 15.64
C GLN A 52 -0.37 7.56 16.40
N LEU A 53 0.27 8.70 16.65
CA LEU A 53 -0.35 9.84 17.34
C LEU A 53 -1.44 10.53 16.51
N ASN A 54 -1.41 10.39 15.19
CA ASN A 54 -2.31 11.09 14.27
C ASN A 54 -3.41 10.20 13.68
N ALA A 55 -3.37 8.88 13.91
CA ALA A 55 -4.33 7.93 13.37
C ALA A 55 -5.78 8.22 13.78
N ASN A 56 -6.66 8.33 12.80
CA ASN A 56 -8.11 8.53 13.00
C ASN A 56 -8.88 7.22 13.11
N ASP A 57 -8.29 6.11 12.69
CA ASP A 57 -8.83 4.75 12.77
C ASP A 57 -7.68 3.71 12.77
N CYS A 58 -8.03 2.42 12.77
CA CYS A 58 -7.07 1.33 12.76
C CYS A 58 -6.39 1.08 11.40
N ASP A 59 -6.96 1.58 10.30
CA ASP A 59 -6.38 1.47 8.96
C ASP A 59 -5.28 2.53 8.75
N GLU A 60 -5.34 3.67 9.44
CA GLU A 60 -4.26 4.66 9.51
C GLU A 60 -3.09 4.24 10.41
N LEU A 61 -3.22 3.19 11.20
CA LEU A 61 -2.18 2.77 12.13
C LEU A 61 -1.08 1.98 11.43
N ILE A 62 0.18 2.32 11.72
CA ILE A 62 1.34 1.47 11.39
C ILE A 62 2.10 1.09 12.65
N GLU A 63 2.68 -0.11 12.64
CA GLU A 63 3.38 -0.69 13.79
C GLU A 63 4.86 -0.94 13.50
N TRP A 64 5.69 -0.86 14.54
CA TRP A 64 6.94 -1.61 14.54
C TRP A 64 6.64 -3.05 14.90
N ILE A 65 7.00 -3.98 14.02
CA ILE A 65 6.65 -5.40 14.19
C ILE A 65 7.94 -6.21 14.37
N PRO A 66 8.20 -6.77 15.56
CA PRO A 66 9.36 -7.63 15.77
C PRO A 66 9.36 -8.80 14.80
N TYR A 67 10.51 -9.10 14.19
CA TYR A 67 10.59 -10.07 13.10
C TYR A 67 10.19 -11.49 13.52
N ASP A 68 10.39 -11.84 14.78
CA ASP A 68 10.02 -13.14 15.35
C ASP A 68 8.50 -13.37 15.46
N ARG A 69 7.68 -12.34 15.17
CA ARG A 69 6.23 -12.44 15.04
C ARG A 69 5.78 -12.95 13.68
N PHE A 70 6.70 -13.17 12.74
CA PHE A 70 6.41 -13.73 11.43
C PHE A 70 6.77 -15.22 11.35
N LYS A 71 5.82 -16.02 10.87
CA LYS A 71 6.00 -17.45 10.58
C LYS A 71 5.97 -17.71 9.08
N ASP A 72 6.54 -18.86 8.68
CA ASP A 72 6.56 -19.36 7.30
C ASP A 72 7.08 -18.36 6.27
N VAL A 73 8.09 -17.58 6.66
CA VAL A 73 8.69 -16.58 5.79
C VAL A 73 9.31 -17.26 4.58
N LYS A 74 8.85 -16.92 3.37
CA LYS A 74 9.38 -17.48 2.12
C LYS A 74 9.35 -16.48 0.97
N PRO A 75 10.36 -16.45 0.09
CA PRO A 75 10.35 -15.57 -1.08
C PRO A 75 9.23 -15.98 -2.04
N ILE A 76 8.48 -14.99 -2.55
CA ILE A 76 7.39 -15.20 -3.51
C ILE A 76 7.56 -14.41 -4.82
N GLY A 77 8.50 -13.47 -4.86
CA GLY A 77 8.80 -12.74 -6.07
C GLY A 77 9.95 -11.76 -5.88
N LYS A 78 10.54 -11.33 -6.99
CA LYS A 78 11.57 -10.28 -7.02
C LYS A 78 11.16 -9.20 -8.00
N GLY A 79 11.10 -7.96 -7.52
CA GLY A 79 10.84 -6.75 -8.31
C GLY A 79 12.12 -5.99 -8.65
N GLY A 80 11.98 -4.77 -9.16
CA GLY A 80 13.12 -3.91 -9.53
C GLY A 80 13.90 -3.36 -8.34
N PHE A 81 13.26 -3.22 -7.18
CA PHE A 81 13.83 -2.57 -5.98
C PHE A 81 13.94 -3.50 -4.77
N GLY A 82 13.67 -4.80 -4.94
CA GLY A 82 13.66 -5.71 -3.81
C GLY A 82 13.00 -7.05 -4.06
N THR A 83 12.95 -7.84 -3.00
CA THR A 83 12.35 -9.18 -2.97
C THR A 83 11.14 -9.18 -2.04
N ILE A 84 10.03 -9.74 -2.50
CA ILE A 84 8.82 -9.91 -1.73
C ILE A 84 8.82 -11.31 -1.10
N HIS A 85 8.55 -11.36 0.20
CA HIS A 85 8.38 -12.59 0.94
C HIS A 85 6.94 -12.68 1.44
N TYR A 86 6.35 -13.86 1.40
CA TYR A 86 5.15 -14.17 2.16
C TYR A 86 5.52 -14.42 3.62
N ALA A 87 4.63 -14.07 4.55
CA ALA A 87 4.68 -14.50 5.94
C ALA A 87 3.29 -14.55 6.58
N ARG A 88 3.16 -15.28 7.69
CA ARG A 88 2.00 -15.20 8.59
C ARG A 88 2.36 -14.39 9.83
N TRP A 89 1.60 -13.32 10.09
CA TRP A 89 1.76 -12.47 11.26
C TRP A 89 0.85 -12.96 12.39
N ILE A 90 1.48 -13.43 13.48
CA ILE A 90 0.79 -14.18 14.53
C ILE A 90 -0.02 -13.32 15.50
N ASP A 91 0.33 -12.03 15.61
CA ASP A 91 -0.39 -11.13 16.51
C ASP A 91 -1.63 -10.55 15.83
N GLY A 92 -1.58 -10.36 14.49
CA GLY A 92 -2.53 -9.57 13.73
C GLY A 92 -2.34 -8.07 13.94
N PHE A 93 -3.09 -7.21 13.24
CA PHE A 93 -2.99 -5.75 13.41
C PHE A 93 -3.89 -5.26 14.55
N ILE A 94 -3.52 -4.14 15.18
CA ILE A 94 -4.36 -3.50 16.21
C ILE A 94 -5.68 -3.02 15.59
N GLY A 95 -6.81 -3.46 16.16
CA GLY A 95 -8.15 -3.00 15.75
C GLY A 95 -8.68 -1.89 16.64
N LYS A 96 -8.71 -2.09 17.96
CA LYS A 96 -9.20 -1.09 18.93
C LYS A 96 -8.63 -1.33 20.33
N TRP A 97 -8.82 -0.36 21.21
CA TRP A 97 -8.49 -0.50 22.63
C TRP A 97 -9.63 -1.18 23.38
N ASP A 98 -9.32 -2.26 24.10
CA ASP A 98 -10.24 -2.90 25.05
C ASP A 98 -10.12 -2.21 26.40
N ILE A 99 -11.13 -1.40 26.73
CA ILE A 99 -11.18 -0.60 27.97
C ILE A 99 -11.32 -1.50 29.21
N GLU A 100 -12.02 -2.64 29.12
CA GLU A 100 -12.25 -3.50 30.28
C GLU A 100 -10.97 -4.25 30.65
N ASN A 101 -10.29 -4.78 29.65
CA ASN A 101 -9.06 -5.57 29.85
C ASN A 101 -7.77 -4.74 29.79
N GLN A 102 -7.86 -3.45 29.45
CA GLN A 102 -6.73 -2.51 29.35
C GLN A 102 -5.63 -3.04 28.39
N GLN A 103 -6.04 -3.51 27.21
CA GLN A 103 -5.14 -4.06 26.21
C GLN A 103 -5.63 -3.78 24.78
N TRP A 104 -4.72 -3.88 23.81
CA TRP A 104 -5.09 -3.79 22.39
C TRP A 104 -5.82 -5.06 21.92
N GLU A 105 -7.03 -4.90 21.40
CA GLU A 105 -7.71 -5.93 20.64
C GLU A 105 -7.10 -6.00 19.24
N ARG A 106 -6.59 -7.17 18.85
CA ARG A 106 -5.97 -7.40 17.56
C ARG A 106 -6.86 -8.21 16.63
N VAL A 107 -6.91 -7.81 15.37
CA VAL A 107 -7.65 -8.49 14.31
C VAL A 107 -6.76 -9.54 13.66
N ARG A 108 -7.14 -10.81 13.78
CA ARG A 108 -6.36 -11.97 13.30
C ARG A 108 -6.89 -12.61 12.01
N ASN A 109 -8.17 -12.41 11.70
CA ASN A 109 -8.83 -12.31 10.39
C ASN A 109 -10.36 -12.36 10.61
N TRP A 110 -11.15 -12.24 9.55
CA TRP A 110 -12.62 -12.14 9.62
C TRP A 110 -13.32 -13.51 9.75
N GLU A 111 -12.58 -14.62 9.56
CA GLU A 111 -13.14 -15.98 9.42
C GLU A 111 -12.72 -16.92 10.58
N GLY A 112 -12.05 -16.39 11.61
CA GLY A 112 -11.69 -17.16 12.81
C GLY A 112 -10.42 -18.01 12.66
N GLU A 113 -9.59 -17.78 11.64
CA GLU A 113 -8.21 -18.30 11.67
C GLU A 113 -7.32 -17.39 12.54
N VAL A 114 -6.15 -17.92 12.89
CA VAL A 114 -5.36 -17.43 14.02
C VAL A 114 -4.39 -16.31 13.61
N GLU A 115 -4.12 -16.09 12.32
CA GLU A 115 -2.97 -15.28 11.87
C GLU A 115 -3.26 -14.53 10.55
N VAL A 116 -2.70 -13.32 10.41
CA VAL A 116 -2.87 -12.46 9.21
C VAL A 116 -1.78 -12.78 8.18
N GLU A 117 -2.15 -13.06 6.93
CA GLU A 117 -1.18 -13.22 5.85
C GLU A 117 -0.66 -11.86 5.37
N VAL A 118 0.67 -11.71 5.31
CA VAL A 118 1.33 -10.45 4.92
C VAL A 118 2.43 -10.68 3.88
N ALA A 119 2.74 -9.62 3.15
CA ALA A 119 3.88 -9.55 2.24
C ALA A 119 4.97 -8.66 2.85
N LEU A 120 6.17 -9.22 3.04
CA LEU A 120 7.35 -8.49 3.49
C LEU A 120 8.15 -8.03 2.28
N LYS A 121 8.19 -6.72 2.01
CA LYS A 121 9.04 -6.13 0.97
C LYS A 121 10.42 -5.85 1.54
N LYS A 122 11.41 -6.65 1.13
CA LYS A 122 12.83 -6.45 1.43
C LYS A 122 13.48 -5.66 0.31
N PHE A 123 14.13 -4.56 0.65
CA PHE A 123 14.84 -3.73 -0.33
C PHE A 123 16.20 -4.32 -0.67
N ASP A 124 16.62 -4.19 -1.92
CA ASP A 124 17.98 -4.58 -2.31
C ASP A 124 19.01 -3.60 -1.71
N ASN A 125 20.21 -4.10 -1.39
CA ASN A 125 21.25 -3.34 -0.68
C ASN A 125 21.73 -2.05 -1.37
N PHE A 126 21.46 -1.89 -2.68
CA PHE A 126 21.83 -0.70 -3.43
C PHE A 126 20.78 0.41 -3.35
N VAL A 127 19.58 0.14 -2.85
CA VAL A 127 18.52 1.14 -2.69
C VAL A 127 18.88 2.03 -1.51
N ASN A 128 18.88 3.35 -1.72
CA ASN A 128 19.26 4.26 -0.67
C ASN A 128 18.14 4.39 0.38
N PHE A 129 18.50 4.71 1.62
CA PHE A 129 17.54 4.79 2.73
C PHE A 129 16.48 5.88 2.56
N SER A 130 16.79 6.97 1.85
CA SER A 130 15.84 8.06 1.59
C SER A 130 14.73 7.61 0.64
N ASP A 131 15.06 6.80 -0.37
CA ASP A 131 14.09 6.22 -1.32
C ASP A 131 13.17 5.24 -0.59
N ILE A 132 13.73 4.40 0.29
CA ILE A 132 12.96 3.48 1.14
C ILE A 132 11.97 4.26 2.01
N LEU A 133 12.43 5.31 2.70
CA LEU A 133 11.56 6.15 3.52
C LEU A 133 10.52 6.90 2.69
N ASN A 134 10.84 7.31 1.46
CA ASN A 134 9.90 7.95 0.57
C ASN A 134 8.78 6.99 0.18
N GLU A 135 9.13 5.76 -0.21
CA GLU A 135 8.13 4.73 -0.52
C GLU A 135 7.24 4.40 0.69
N MET A 136 7.82 4.25 1.89
CA MET A 136 7.07 4.04 3.13
C MET A 136 6.06 5.18 3.40
N LYS A 137 6.49 6.43 3.22
CA LYS A 137 5.63 7.61 3.39
C LYS A 137 4.50 7.66 2.38
N ILE A 138 4.75 7.29 1.13
CA ILE A 138 3.73 7.26 0.09
C ILE A 138 2.70 6.16 0.39
N HIS A 139 3.16 4.95 0.73
CA HIS A 139 2.27 3.88 1.17
C HIS A 139 1.38 4.33 2.33
N PHE A 140 1.97 4.90 3.38
CA PHE A 140 1.24 5.44 4.54
C PHE A 140 0.21 6.50 4.15
N LYS A 141 0.55 7.45 3.27
CA LYS A 141 -0.40 8.46 2.78
C LYS A 141 -1.59 7.84 2.04
N THR A 142 -1.38 6.74 1.35
CA THR A 142 -2.43 6.06 0.58
C THR A 142 -3.19 5.00 1.37
N ASN A 143 -2.88 4.74 2.65
CA ASN A 143 -3.37 3.58 3.39
C ASN A 143 -4.90 3.51 3.49
N ASN A 144 -5.55 4.67 3.65
CA ASN A 144 -7.01 4.80 3.72
C ASN A 144 -7.72 4.79 2.36
N ILE A 145 -6.96 4.77 1.26
CA ILE A 145 -7.56 4.63 -0.06
C ILE A 145 -7.91 3.15 -0.23
N LEU A 146 -9.21 2.83 -0.33
CA LEU A 146 -9.72 1.47 -0.63
C LEU A 146 -9.05 0.79 -1.84
N GLY A 147 -8.45 1.58 -2.71
CA GLY A 147 -7.72 1.14 -3.88
C GLY A 147 -6.22 0.96 -3.72
N SER A 148 -5.63 1.22 -2.55
CA SER A 148 -4.19 1.02 -2.29
C SER A 148 -3.97 -0.25 -1.48
N ILE A 149 -2.82 -0.90 -1.68
CA ILE A 149 -2.39 -2.03 -0.86
C ILE A 149 -2.10 -1.54 0.56
N ARG A 150 -2.67 -2.20 1.58
CA ARG A 150 -2.48 -1.76 2.97
C ARG A 150 -1.04 -1.95 3.41
N PHE A 151 -0.54 -0.98 4.14
CA PHE A 151 0.75 -0.94 4.82
C PHE A 151 0.50 -1.05 6.33
N TYR A 152 0.91 -2.17 6.91
CA TYR A 152 0.70 -2.47 8.33
C TYR A 152 1.81 -1.92 9.21
N GLY A 153 3.02 -1.76 8.69
CA GLY A 153 4.15 -1.43 9.53
C GLY A 153 5.50 -1.79 8.97
N ILE A 154 6.50 -1.68 9.82
CA ILE A 154 7.91 -1.87 9.48
C ILE A 154 8.47 -2.97 10.37
N THR A 155 9.30 -3.82 9.77
CA THR A 155 10.12 -4.79 10.50
C THR A 155 11.57 -4.68 10.05
N GLN A 156 12.46 -5.44 10.66
CA GLN A 156 13.86 -5.52 10.29
C GLN A 156 14.29 -6.97 10.17
N ASP A 157 14.93 -7.29 9.05
CA ASP A 157 15.54 -8.59 8.83
C ASP A 157 16.66 -8.83 9.87
N PRO A 158 16.59 -9.90 10.68
CA PRO A 158 17.57 -10.14 11.74
C PRO A 158 18.95 -10.55 11.19
N GLU A 159 19.03 -11.06 9.95
CA GLU A 159 20.28 -11.48 9.33
C GLU A 159 20.99 -10.31 8.64
N THR A 160 20.23 -9.48 7.90
CA THR A 160 20.83 -8.38 7.11
C THR A 160 20.68 -7.00 7.76
N HIS A 161 19.93 -6.90 8.85
CA HIS A 161 19.55 -5.65 9.52
C HIS A 161 18.86 -4.63 8.59
N SER A 162 18.35 -5.10 7.45
CA SER A 162 17.64 -4.28 6.48
C SER A 162 16.19 -4.08 6.93
N TYR A 163 15.70 -2.85 6.88
CA TYR A 163 14.29 -2.57 7.12
C TYR A 163 13.43 -3.12 6.00
N MET A 164 12.26 -3.63 6.36
CA MET A 164 11.28 -4.22 5.44
C MET A 164 9.91 -3.60 5.70
N MET A 165 9.13 -3.44 4.64
CA MET A 165 7.73 -3.04 4.77
C MET A 165 6.85 -4.28 4.95
N VAL A 166 5.85 -4.18 5.81
CA VAL A 166 4.83 -5.20 6.04
C VAL A 166 3.55 -4.76 5.35
N LEU A 167 3.17 -5.45 4.28
CA LEU A 167 2.05 -5.11 3.39
C LEU A 167 0.95 -6.17 3.42
N GLU A 168 -0.27 -5.82 3.02
CA GLU A 168 -1.33 -6.77 2.72
C GLU A 168 -0.87 -7.81 1.69
N TYR A 169 -1.13 -9.08 1.97
CA TYR A 169 -0.88 -10.15 1.03
C TYR A 169 -2.05 -10.31 0.06
N ALA A 170 -1.82 -10.00 -1.21
CA ALA A 170 -2.76 -10.23 -2.29
C ALA A 170 -2.60 -11.66 -2.84
N LYS A 171 -3.40 -12.60 -2.31
CA LYS A 171 -3.33 -14.04 -2.58
C LYS A 171 -3.30 -14.44 -4.06
N ASP A 172 -4.12 -13.79 -4.90
CA ASP A 172 -4.17 -14.09 -6.34
C ASP A 172 -3.11 -13.33 -7.15
N GLY A 173 -2.26 -12.55 -6.49
CA GLY A 173 -1.13 -11.88 -7.12
C GLY A 173 -1.55 -10.70 -8.00
N ASN A 174 -0.84 -10.53 -9.13
CA ASN A 174 -0.99 -9.35 -9.99
C ASN A 174 -1.89 -9.57 -11.22
N LEU A 175 -2.52 -8.49 -11.67
CA LEU A 175 -3.48 -8.47 -12.76
C LEU A 175 -2.85 -8.94 -14.09
N ARG A 176 -1.55 -8.69 -14.33
CA ARG A 176 -0.87 -9.13 -15.55
C ARG A 176 -0.89 -10.66 -15.66
N GLU A 177 -0.48 -11.37 -14.61
CA GLU A 177 -0.48 -12.84 -14.59
C GLU A 177 -1.90 -13.40 -14.58
N TYR A 178 -2.81 -12.79 -13.82
CA TYR A 178 -4.22 -13.18 -13.83
C TYR A 178 -4.85 -13.10 -15.22
N LEU A 179 -4.62 -12.01 -15.95
CA LEU A 179 -5.15 -11.82 -17.30
C LEU A 179 -4.54 -12.81 -18.31
N LYS A 180 -3.28 -13.23 -18.18
CA LYS A 180 -2.70 -14.25 -19.09
C LYS A 180 -3.50 -15.54 -19.09
N ILE A 181 -4.09 -15.91 -17.96
CA ILE A 181 -4.82 -17.17 -17.77
C ILE A 181 -6.32 -16.96 -18.00
N ASN A 182 -6.88 -15.85 -17.52
CA ASN A 182 -8.33 -15.68 -17.40
C ASN A 182 -8.94 -14.69 -18.39
N PHE A 183 -8.18 -14.10 -19.32
CA PHE A 183 -8.68 -13.01 -20.19
C PHE A 183 -10.01 -13.33 -20.90
N ASN A 184 -10.16 -14.56 -21.39
CA ASN A 184 -11.35 -15.03 -22.10
C ASN A 184 -12.52 -15.39 -21.17
N ASN A 185 -12.25 -15.65 -19.89
CA ASN A 185 -13.25 -16.03 -18.88
C ASN A 185 -13.89 -14.80 -18.20
N ILE A 186 -13.23 -13.65 -18.27
CA ILE A 186 -13.77 -12.40 -17.72
C ILE A 186 -14.73 -11.80 -18.74
N ASN A 187 -16.01 -11.73 -18.36
CA ASN A 187 -17.05 -11.12 -19.19
C ASN A 187 -16.82 -9.60 -19.34
N TRP A 188 -17.52 -8.99 -20.30
CA TRP A 188 -17.35 -7.57 -20.61
C TRP A 188 -17.77 -6.63 -19.49
N GLU A 189 -18.83 -6.97 -18.75
CA GLU A 189 -19.30 -6.18 -17.62
C GLU A 189 -18.25 -6.10 -16.52
N GLN A 190 -17.64 -7.24 -16.16
CA GLN A 190 -16.57 -7.29 -15.17
C GLN A 190 -15.32 -6.53 -15.65
N LYS A 191 -15.00 -6.57 -16.96
CA LYS A 191 -13.90 -5.78 -17.54
C LYS A 191 -14.13 -4.28 -17.36
N LEU A 192 -15.34 -3.82 -17.64
CA LEU A 192 -15.72 -2.41 -17.48
C LEU A 192 -15.74 -1.99 -16.01
N LEU A 193 -16.29 -2.83 -15.13
CA LEU A 193 -16.30 -2.57 -13.69
C LEU A 193 -14.88 -2.48 -13.11
N ASN A 194 -13.99 -3.40 -13.50
CA ASN A 194 -12.59 -3.37 -13.10
C ASN A 194 -11.88 -2.09 -13.56
N LEU A 195 -12.13 -1.65 -14.80
CA LEU A 195 -11.57 -0.40 -15.33
C LEU A 195 -12.10 0.83 -14.58
N PHE A 196 -13.41 0.87 -14.31
CA PHE A 196 -14.04 1.93 -13.54
C PHE A 196 -13.45 2.04 -12.14
N ASN A 197 -13.35 0.91 -11.42
CA ASN A 197 -12.77 0.86 -10.07
C ASN A 197 -11.29 1.28 -10.07
N LEU A 198 -10.49 0.82 -11.02
CA LEU A 198 -9.09 1.24 -11.14
C LEU A 198 -8.95 2.74 -11.43
N SER A 199 -9.84 3.30 -12.25
CA SER A 199 -9.84 4.73 -12.56
C SER A 199 -10.13 5.56 -11.31
N ILE A 200 -11.12 5.15 -10.49
CA ILE A 200 -11.41 5.78 -9.19
C ILE A 200 -10.23 5.65 -8.24
N ASN A 201 -9.62 4.47 -8.15
CA ASN A 201 -8.50 4.23 -7.25
C ASN A 201 -7.28 5.09 -7.62
N LEU A 202 -6.96 5.21 -8.90
CA LEU A 202 -5.88 6.07 -9.37
C LEU A 202 -6.21 7.56 -9.16
N MET A 203 -7.45 7.97 -9.42
CA MET A 203 -7.93 9.33 -9.15
C MET A 203 -7.72 9.72 -7.68
N ARG A 204 -8.07 8.84 -6.74
CA ARG A 204 -7.85 9.08 -5.30
C ARG A 204 -6.38 9.20 -4.93
N ILE A 205 -5.49 8.42 -5.55
CA ILE A 205 -4.03 8.58 -5.36
C ILE A 205 -3.57 9.94 -5.90
N HIS A 206 -4.08 10.34 -7.06
CA HIS A 206 -3.78 11.63 -7.66
C HIS A 206 -4.31 12.81 -6.83
N GLU A 207 -5.44 12.68 -6.11
CA GLU A 207 -5.95 13.69 -5.18
C GLU A 207 -5.00 13.96 -4.01
N LEU A 208 -4.11 13.02 -3.68
CA LEU A 208 -3.03 13.19 -2.69
C LEU A 208 -1.75 13.80 -3.28
N ASP A 209 -1.81 14.32 -4.50
CA ASP A 209 -0.67 14.86 -5.25
C ASP A 209 0.48 13.85 -5.46
N ILE A 210 0.14 12.58 -5.59
CA ILE A 210 1.07 11.50 -5.90
C ILE A 210 1.00 11.20 -7.40
N VAL A 211 2.16 11.10 -8.05
CA VAL A 211 2.33 10.52 -9.40
C VAL A 211 2.98 9.15 -9.23
N HIS A 212 2.36 8.10 -9.77
CA HIS A 212 2.80 6.72 -9.56
C HIS A 212 4.07 6.39 -10.37
N GLN A 213 4.17 6.88 -11.61
CA GLN A 213 5.27 6.69 -12.58
C GLN A 213 5.47 5.26 -13.12
N ASP A 214 4.90 4.26 -12.47
CA ASP A 214 4.97 2.85 -12.87
C ASP A 214 3.60 2.15 -12.82
N PHE A 215 2.54 2.89 -13.12
CA PHE A 215 1.18 2.35 -13.11
C PHE A 215 0.98 1.34 -14.25
N HIS A 216 0.86 0.04 -13.94
CA HIS A 216 0.64 -1.03 -14.92
C HIS A 216 0.03 -2.29 -14.29
N PRO A 217 -0.46 -3.29 -15.05
CA PRO A 217 -1.17 -4.46 -14.51
C PRO A 217 -0.30 -5.37 -13.61
N GLY A 218 1.03 -5.29 -13.72
CA GLY A 218 1.93 -5.97 -12.78
C GLY A 218 1.93 -5.38 -11.36
N ASN A 219 1.49 -4.13 -11.20
CA ASN A 219 1.43 -3.37 -9.95
C ASN A 219 -0.02 -3.22 -9.45
N ILE A 220 -0.96 -3.91 -10.12
CA ILE A 220 -2.33 -4.05 -9.67
C ILE A 220 -2.48 -5.43 -9.07
N LEU A 221 -2.79 -5.49 -7.78
CA LEU A 221 -2.92 -6.72 -7.01
C LEU A 221 -4.38 -6.98 -6.64
N SER A 222 -4.70 -8.24 -6.37
CA SER A 222 -5.99 -8.61 -5.77
C SER A 222 -5.89 -9.91 -4.99
N SER A 223 -6.70 -10.04 -3.95
CA SER A 223 -6.84 -11.29 -3.20
C SER A 223 -7.75 -12.31 -3.89
N ASN A 224 -8.62 -11.87 -4.81
CA ASN A 224 -9.59 -12.76 -5.46
C ASN A 224 -10.04 -12.33 -6.89
N PHE A 225 -9.62 -11.16 -7.38
CA PHE A 225 -10.06 -10.56 -8.65
C PHE A 225 -11.58 -10.49 -8.87
N LYS A 226 -12.39 -10.48 -7.80
CA LYS A 226 -13.86 -10.34 -7.84
C LYS A 226 -14.35 -8.91 -7.61
N GLY A 227 -13.46 -7.96 -7.31
CA GLY A 227 -13.81 -6.54 -7.19
C GLY A 227 -12.77 -5.65 -6.51
N ASN A 228 -11.92 -6.22 -5.64
CA ASN A 228 -10.95 -5.47 -4.85
C ASN A 228 -9.60 -5.41 -5.56
N LEU A 229 -9.43 -4.42 -6.43
CA LEU A 229 -8.18 -4.14 -7.13
C LEU A 229 -7.37 -3.12 -6.33
N ARG A 230 -6.14 -3.50 -5.95
CA ARG A 230 -5.22 -2.70 -5.15
C ARG A 230 -4.05 -2.22 -6.01
N ILE A 231 -3.77 -0.93 -5.99
CA ILE A 231 -2.58 -0.31 -6.56
C ILE A 231 -1.44 -0.50 -5.55
N SER A 232 -0.26 -0.86 -6.04
CA SER A 232 0.90 -1.23 -5.24
C SER A 232 2.21 -0.77 -5.89
N ASP A 233 3.31 -0.97 -5.19
CA ASP A 233 4.68 -0.64 -5.63
C ASP A 233 4.89 0.85 -5.93
N PHE A 234 5.07 1.62 -4.86
CA PHE A 234 5.29 3.07 -4.93
C PHE A 234 6.78 3.44 -4.96
N GLY A 235 7.67 2.49 -5.27
CA GLY A 235 9.12 2.69 -5.26
C GLY A 235 9.63 3.75 -6.24
N LEU A 236 8.88 4.01 -7.31
CA LEU A 236 9.15 5.08 -8.28
C LEU A 236 8.25 6.32 -8.11
N SER A 237 7.30 6.26 -7.19
CA SER A 237 6.29 7.30 -7.04
C SER A 237 6.85 8.56 -6.39
N LYS A 238 6.29 9.70 -6.77
CA LYS A 238 6.71 11.01 -6.28
C LYS A 238 5.53 11.88 -5.88
N LEU A 239 5.75 12.72 -4.86
CA LEU A 239 4.84 13.80 -4.52
C LEU A 239 5.12 15.00 -5.44
N ILE A 240 4.08 15.59 -6.00
CA ILE A 240 4.19 16.82 -6.79
C ILE A 240 4.66 17.95 -5.89
N GLY A 241 5.62 18.74 -6.38
CA GLY A 241 6.16 19.90 -5.65
C GLY A 241 7.20 19.56 -4.58
N ALA A 242 7.61 18.29 -4.44
CA ALA A 242 8.73 17.92 -3.59
C ALA A 242 10.06 18.47 -4.16
N ASN A 243 10.55 19.55 -3.53
CA ASN A 243 11.92 20.08 -3.63
C ASN A 243 12.37 20.62 -5.01
N PRO A 244 11.96 21.86 -5.38
CA PRO A 244 12.37 22.50 -6.64
C PRO A 244 13.88 22.80 -6.75
N ASN A 245 14.64 22.68 -5.65
CA ASN A 245 16.05 23.03 -5.56
C ASN A 245 17.01 21.89 -5.94
N ASN A 246 16.49 20.71 -6.25
CA ASN A 246 17.28 19.59 -6.74
C ASN A 246 16.54 18.95 -7.91
N PRO A 247 16.58 19.54 -9.12
CA PRO A 247 16.00 18.92 -10.30
C PRO A 247 16.75 17.61 -10.51
N GLU A 248 16.16 16.51 -10.06
CA GLU A 248 16.66 15.19 -10.41
C GLU A 248 16.72 15.13 -11.93
N LYS A 249 17.83 14.61 -12.46
CA LYS A 249 17.96 14.37 -13.90
C LYS A 249 16.68 13.73 -14.40
N LYS A 250 16.21 14.16 -15.59
CA LYS A 250 15.13 13.53 -16.37
C LYS A 250 15.49 12.08 -16.66
N ASN A 251 15.34 11.22 -15.65
CA ASN A 251 15.56 9.79 -15.72
C ASN A 251 14.22 9.17 -16.07
N ILE A 252 14.15 8.57 -17.25
CA ILE A 252 12.99 7.79 -17.66
C ILE A 252 12.98 6.52 -16.80
N VAL A 253 11.91 6.35 -16.03
CA VAL A 253 11.66 5.23 -15.12
C VAL A 253 10.35 4.53 -15.44
N GLY A 254 10.14 3.35 -14.83
CA GLY A 254 8.95 2.54 -15.06
C GLY A 254 9.04 1.67 -16.31
N VAL A 255 7.99 0.90 -16.57
CA VAL A 255 8.01 -0.13 -17.61
C VAL A 255 7.66 0.46 -18.98
N LEU A 256 8.64 0.49 -19.89
CA LEU A 256 8.63 1.19 -21.20
C LEU A 256 7.29 1.18 -21.98
N PRO A 257 6.57 0.05 -22.16
CA PRO A 257 5.24 0.02 -22.80
C PRO A 257 4.15 0.90 -22.17
N TYR A 258 4.33 1.33 -20.92
CA TYR A 258 3.35 2.03 -20.10
C TYR A 258 3.74 3.49 -19.83
N ILE A 259 4.90 3.95 -20.31
CA ILE A 259 5.36 5.33 -20.18
C ILE A 259 4.69 6.20 -21.25
N ALA A 260 4.31 7.41 -20.89
CA ALA A 260 3.70 8.38 -21.79
C ALA A 260 4.66 8.88 -22.86
N PRO A 261 4.21 9.10 -24.11
CA PRO A 261 5.08 9.54 -25.21
C PRO A 261 5.78 10.88 -24.90
N GLU A 262 5.10 11.81 -24.24
CA GLU A 262 5.65 13.12 -23.83
C GLU A 262 6.77 13.01 -22.78
N VAL A 263 6.73 11.96 -21.94
CA VAL A 263 7.80 11.64 -20.99
C VAL A 263 8.94 10.90 -21.69
N LEU A 264 8.61 9.98 -22.61
CA LEU A 264 9.59 9.19 -23.38
C LEU A 264 10.43 10.05 -24.32
N SER A 265 9.85 11.09 -24.93
CA SER A 265 10.59 12.04 -25.76
C SER A 265 11.52 12.93 -24.94
N GLY A 266 11.34 12.97 -23.61
CA GLY A 266 12.05 13.86 -22.72
C GLY A 266 11.52 15.30 -22.77
N ASP A 267 10.40 15.55 -23.46
CA ASP A 267 9.78 16.87 -23.58
C ASP A 267 9.21 17.31 -22.23
N GLU A 268 8.54 16.40 -21.52
CA GLU A 268 7.87 16.67 -20.24
C GLU A 268 8.39 15.78 -19.09
N GLU A 269 8.14 16.23 -17.86
CA GLU A 269 8.33 15.41 -16.66
C GLU A 269 7.11 14.52 -16.40
N TYR A 270 7.24 13.55 -15.49
CA TYR A 270 6.11 12.74 -15.06
C TYR A 270 5.04 13.61 -14.37
N THR A 271 3.81 13.50 -14.85
CA THR A 271 2.63 14.18 -14.30
C THR A 271 1.52 13.17 -13.99
N LYS A 272 0.46 13.60 -13.29
CA LYS A 272 -0.77 12.80 -13.14
C LYS A 272 -1.31 12.34 -14.50
N ALA A 273 -1.26 13.21 -15.51
CA ALA A 273 -1.67 12.88 -16.86
C ALA A 273 -0.82 11.74 -17.46
N SER A 274 0.49 11.72 -17.20
CA SER A 274 1.38 10.65 -17.67
C SER A 274 1.14 9.27 -17.03
N ASP A 275 0.47 9.19 -15.88
CA ASP A 275 0.03 7.90 -15.32
C ASP A 275 -1.16 7.32 -16.11
N VAL A 276 -2.01 8.18 -16.67
CA VAL A 276 -3.21 7.83 -17.44
C VAL A 276 -2.85 7.62 -18.92
N GLN A 277 -2.17 8.60 -19.51
CA GLN A 277 -1.75 8.65 -20.90
C GLN A 277 -0.45 7.87 -21.08
N SER A 278 -0.36 7.11 -22.17
CA SER A 278 0.70 6.13 -22.28
C SER A 278 0.92 5.63 -23.69
N GLY A 279 2.12 5.08 -23.91
CA GLY A 279 2.52 4.52 -25.18
C GLY A 279 1.53 3.49 -25.76
N PRO A 280 1.74 3.08 -27.02
CA PRO A 280 0.77 2.33 -27.84
C PRO A 280 0.30 0.97 -27.27
N LYS A 281 0.85 0.50 -26.14
CA LYS A 281 0.44 -0.72 -25.42
C LYS A 281 -0.44 -0.46 -24.18
N LYS A 282 -0.41 0.74 -23.58
CA LYS A 282 -1.28 1.12 -22.44
C LYS A 282 -2.47 1.98 -22.87
N THR A 283 -2.53 2.36 -24.15
CA THR A 283 -3.84 2.46 -24.83
C THR A 283 -4.65 1.21 -24.49
N GLY A 284 -4.09 -0.01 -24.45
CA GLY A 284 -4.78 -1.24 -24.00
C GLY A 284 -5.32 -1.29 -22.55
N ILE A 285 -4.87 -0.42 -21.63
CA ILE A 285 -5.30 -0.39 -20.21
C ILE A 285 -6.43 0.61 -19.97
N PHE A 286 -6.44 1.73 -20.68
CA PHE A 286 -7.56 2.68 -20.64
C PHE A 286 -8.49 2.59 -21.86
N LEU A 287 -8.07 1.90 -22.91
CA LEU A 287 -8.76 1.62 -24.17
C LEU A 287 -8.44 0.18 -24.60
N PHE A 288 -9.31 -0.75 -24.24
CA PHE A 288 -9.43 -2.13 -24.73
C PHE A 288 -9.45 -2.28 -26.28
N HIS A 289 -8.53 -1.70 -27.05
CA HIS A 289 -8.70 -1.49 -28.49
C HIS A 289 -7.61 -2.10 -29.36
N LYS A 290 -6.38 -2.34 -28.88
CA LYS A 290 -5.31 -2.87 -29.76
C LYS A 290 -5.20 -4.39 -29.87
N ASN A 291 -5.89 -5.15 -29.04
CA ASN A 291 -6.01 -6.62 -29.22
C ASN A 291 -7.37 -7.05 -29.78
N PHE A 292 -8.22 -6.12 -30.20
CA PHE A 292 -9.54 -6.42 -30.80
C PHE A 292 -9.56 -6.56 -32.33
N CYS A 293 -8.47 -6.23 -33.03
CA CYS A 293 -8.34 -6.46 -34.48
C CYS A 293 -7.39 -7.63 -34.84
N ARG A 294 -7.46 -8.72 -34.07
CA ARG A 294 -7.06 -10.05 -34.57
C ARG A 294 -8.24 -11.00 -34.48
N THR A 295 -9.32 -10.65 -35.18
CA THR A 295 -10.25 -11.65 -35.71
C THR A 295 -9.78 -12.03 -37.11
N SER A 296 -9.43 -13.31 -37.25
CA SER A 296 -9.48 -14.11 -38.49
C SER A 296 -8.76 -13.57 -39.74
N ASN A 297 -7.57 -14.14 -40.01
CA ASN A 297 -7.35 -14.77 -41.30
C ASN A 297 -7.57 -16.27 -41.15
#